data_AF-A0A2G8SA18-F1
#
_entry.id   AF-A0A2G8SA18-F1
#
_cell.length_a   1.000
_cell.length_b   1.000
_cell.length_c   1.000
_cell.angle_alpha   90.00
_cell.angle_beta   90.00
_cell.angle_gamma   90.00
#
_symmetry.space_group_name_H-M   'P 1'
#
loop_
_entity.id
_entity.type
_entity.pdbx_description
1 polymer ?
#
loop_
_entity_poly.entity_id
_entity_poly.type
_entity_poly.pdbx_seq_one_letter_code
_entity_poly.pdbx_strand_id
1 'polypeptide(L)'
;MDIHSYTLKVITQIALYTDGGVDYNLSTPHTMVFVLGLLSDGSGKKLHPSKAFRIVGAEVFHRDRNPVLDALWEVEHVKERERMLRLWQGEGDRCTPNPALAGAFPTAFFVTDVGTGWYGCCDVYRPSRHPDGDLPDEPTRLAFEDLEMMCTRAIHGGSIYEASEDPTQVIPTAAVYLPLGNGWKKISTPEMLANSVTHDRAIHPNSYVSGLPLEKIWEVYKNW
;
A
#
# COMPACT_ATOMS: atom_id res chain seq x y z
N MET A 1 -2.92 -15.03 -2.37
CA MET A 1 -2.03 -13.85 -2.39
C MET A 1 -2.84 -12.70 -2.98
N ASP A 2 -2.99 -11.61 -2.23
CA ASP A 2 -3.69 -10.42 -2.71
C ASP A 2 -2.84 -9.74 -3.80
N ILE A 3 -3.47 -9.50 -4.93
CA ILE A 3 -2.81 -8.98 -6.11
C ILE A 3 -2.37 -7.52 -5.95
N HIS A 4 -3.01 -6.77 -5.06
CA HIS A 4 -2.66 -5.38 -4.76
C HIS A 4 -1.75 -5.25 -3.52
N SER A 5 -1.27 -6.36 -2.98
CA SER A 5 -0.50 -6.37 -1.73
C SER A 5 0.71 -5.43 -1.74
N TYR A 6 1.50 -5.41 -2.81
CA TYR A 6 2.66 -4.50 -2.90
C TYR A 6 2.23 -3.03 -2.88
N THR A 7 1.24 -2.65 -3.69
CA THR A 7 0.73 -1.27 -3.76
C THR A 7 0.13 -0.82 -2.42
N LEU A 8 -0.64 -1.68 -1.76
CA LEU A 8 -1.21 -1.39 -0.43
C LEU A 8 -0.13 -1.25 0.64
N LYS A 9 0.95 -2.05 0.57
CA LYS A 9 2.11 -1.89 1.45
C LYS A 9 2.81 -0.55 1.23
N VAL A 10 3.00 -0.11 -0.03
CA VAL A 10 3.59 1.21 -0.32
C VAL A 10 2.74 2.32 0.29
N ILE A 11 1.41 2.30 0.10
CA ILE A 11 0.51 3.29 0.70
C ILE A 11 0.61 3.26 2.23
N THR A 12 0.62 2.07 2.83
CA THR A 12 0.75 1.90 4.29
C THR A 12 2.06 2.50 4.79
N GLN A 13 3.19 2.19 4.16
CA GLN A 13 4.51 2.72 4.53
C GLN A 13 4.56 4.24 4.43
N ILE A 14 4.02 4.82 3.35
CA ILE A 14 3.91 6.28 3.19
C ILE A 14 3.13 6.89 4.35
N ALA A 15 1.95 6.35 4.66
CA ALA A 15 1.11 6.85 5.74
C ALA A 15 1.82 6.80 7.10
N LEU A 16 2.58 5.73 7.36
CA LEU A 16 3.39 5.62 8.57
C LEU A 16 4.53 6.64 8.62
N TYR A 17 5.19 6.89 7.49
CA TYR A 17 6.26 7.88 7.43
C TYR A 17 5.74 9.30 7.65
N THR A 18 4.55 9.62 7.13
CA THR A 18 3.97 10.96 7.25
C THR A 18 3.18 11.18 8.55
N ASP A 19 2.73 10.13 9.23
CA ASP A 19 1.94 10.20 10.47
C ASP A 19 2.73 9.81 11.72
N GLY A 20 3.82 10.53 12.01
CA GLY A 20 4.61 10.36 13.25
C GLY A 20 5.71 9.30 13.19
N GLY A 21 5.85 8.59 12.07
CA GLY A 21 6.94 7.63 11.84
C GLY A 21 6.60 6.19 12.24
N VAL A 22 7.45 5.25 11.80
CA VAL A 22 7.22 3.80 11.97
C VAL A 22 7.20 3.38 13.44
N ASP A 23 8.19 3.79 14.23
CA ASP A 23 8.32 3.34 15.62
C ASP A 23 7.22 3.92 16.51
N TYR A 24 6.82 5.19 16.28
CA TYR A 24 5.67 5.79 16.95
C TYR A 24 4.40 4.96 16.70
N ASN A 25 4.09 4.68 15.44
CA ASN A 25 2.89 3.92 15.07
C ASN A 25 2.93 2.46 15.55
N LEU A 26 4.10 1.82 15.58
CA LEU A 26 4.23 0.45 16.10
C LEU A 26 4.16 0.35 17.62
N SER A 27 4.51 1.42 18.34
CA SER A 27 4.50 1.45 19.81
C SER A 27 3.15 1.84 20.41
N THR A 28 2.21 2.27 19.57
CA THR A 28 0.87 2.73 19.95
C THR A 28 -0.19 1.93 19.21
N PRO A 29 -1.45 1.87 19.70
CA PRO A 29 -2.46 1.02 19.09
C PRO A 29 -3.10 1.68 17.85
N HIS A 30 -2.28 1.88 16.81
CA HIS A 30 -2.70 2.36 15.51
C HIS A 30 -2.90 1.22 14.51
N THR A 31 -3.82 1.42 13.57
CA THR A 31 -4.06 0.54 12.44
C THR A 31 -4.19 1.36 11.17
N MET A 32 -3.72 0.80 10.07
CA MET A 32 -4.01 1.33 8.75
C MET A 32 -5.46 0.99 8.40
N VAL A 33 -6.23 1.95 7.91
CA VAL A 33 -7.62 1.75 7.51
C VAL A 33 -7.78 2.11 6.05
N PHE A 34 -8.13 1.12 5.23
CA PHE A 34 -8.55 1.30 3.86
C PHE A 34 -10.07 1.25 3.78
N VAL A 35 -10.67 2.36 3.35
CA VAL A 35 -12.08 2.43 3.00
C VAL A 35 -12.20 2.15 1.51
N LEU A 36 -12.93 1.08 1.16
CA LEU A 36 -13.08 0.57 -0.19
C LEU A 36 -14.51 0.77 -0.69
N GLY A 37 -14.64 1.24 -1.92
CA GLY A 37 -15.91 1.23 -2.66
C GLY A 37 -15.88 0.14 -3.73
N LEU A 38 -17.00 -0.54 -3.95
CA LEU A 38 -17.14 -1.48 -5.05
C LEU A 38 -17.23 -0.70 -6.36
N LEU A 39 -16.49 -1.15 -7.37
CA LEU A 39 -16.69 -0.67 -8.72
C LEU A 39 -17.78 -1.52 -9.36
N SER A 40 -18.92 -0.90 -9.70
CA SER A 40 -19.94 -1.54 -10.55
C SER A 40 -19.77 -1.01 -11.98
N ASP A 41 -19.68 -1.89 -12.98
CA ASP A 41 -19.59 -1.45 -14.38
C ASP A 41 -20.98 -1.19 -15.01
N GLY A 42 -22.05 -1.34 -14.22
CA GLY A 42 -23.44 -1.13 -14.64
C GLY A 42 -23.90 -2.03 -15.80
N SER A 43 -23.02 -2.90 -16.31
CA SER A 43 -23.18 -3.57 -17.61
C SER A 43 -23.58 -5.04 -17.48
N GLY A 44 -23.63 -5.56 -16.24
CA GLY A 44 -23.90 -6.97 -15.95
C GLY A 44 -22.77 -7.92 -16.35
N LYS A 45 -21.66 -7.40 -16.91
CA LYS A 45 -20.45 -8.20 -17.14
C LYS A 45 -19.68 -8.32 -15.83
N LYS A 46 -18.98 -9.46 -15.66
CA LYS A 46 -18.05 -9.61 -14.53
C LYS A 46 -16.95 -8.56 -14.69
N LEU A 47 -16.87 -7.61 -13.76
CA LEU A 47 -15.73 -6.71 -13.70
C LEU A 47 -14.44 -7.52 -13.67
N HIS A 48 -13.43 -6.97 -14.35
CA HIS A 48 -12.08 -7.46 -14.23
C HIS A 48 -11.70 -7.45 -12.74
N PRO A 49 -11.28 -8.57 -12.12
CA PRO A 49 -11.14 -8.61 -10.66
C PRO A 49 -10.06 -7.68 -10.11
N SER A 50 -9.06 -7.28 -10.91
CA SER A 50 -8.13 -6.22 -10.50
C SER A 50 -8.79 -4.85 -10.35
N LYS A 51 -10.00 -4.66 -10.91
CA LYS A 51 -10.89 -3.49 -10.77
C LYS A 51 -12.07 -3.77 -9.84
N ALA A 52 -11.96 -4.72 -8.91
CA ALA A 52 -13.07 -5.07 -8.03
C ALA A 52 -13.46 -3.92 -7.08
N PHE A 53 -12.48 -3.07 -6.71
CA PHE A 53 -12.68 -1.99 -5.76
C PHE A 53 -11.89 -0.74 -6.15
N ARG A 54 -12.30 0.38 -5.55
CA ARG A 54 -11.54 1.62 -5.49
C ARG A 54 -11.26 1.97 -4.04
N ILE A 55 -10.08 2.51 -3.76
CA ILE A 55 -9.78 3.14 -2.46
C ILE A 55 -10.53 4.48 -2.42
N VAL A 56 -11.37 4.65 -1.40
CA VAL A 56 -12.12 5.88 -1.07
C VAL A 56 -11.38 6.69 -0.01
N GLY A 57 -10.70 6.00 0.91
CA GLY A 57 -9.85 6.60 1.94
C GLY A 57 -8.79 5.61 2.41
N ALA A 58 -7.65 6.12 2.85
CA ALA A 58 -6.51 5.36 3.33
C ALA A 58 -5.81 6.18 4.42
N GLU A 59 -6.02 5.83 5.68
CA GLU A 59 -5.55 6.65 6.81
C GLU A 59 -5.13 5.77 7.99
N VAL A 60 -4.20 6.28 8.79
CA VAL A 60 -3.81 5.67 10.06
C VAL A 60 -4.76 6.15 11.16
N PHE A 61 -5.38 5.21 11.87
CA PHE A 61 -6.28 5.50 12.98
C PHE A 61 -5.76 4.88 14.27
N HIS A 62 -5.80 5.67 15.34
CA HIS A 62 -5.73 5.12 16.69
C HIS A 62 -7.01 4.32 16.95
N ARG A 63 -6.91 3.15 17.59
CA ARG A 63 -8.06 2.25 17.82
C ARG A 63 -9.25 2.99 18.47
N ASP A 64 -8.96 3.86 19.44
CA ASP A 64 -9.98 4.58 20.22
C ASP A 64 -10.79 5.59 19.38
N ARG A 65 -10.34 5.93 18.16
CA ARG A 65 -11.06 6.85 17.26
C ARG A 65 -12.26 6.19 16.58
N ASN A 66 -12.35 4.86 16.59
CA ASN A 66 -13.43 4.12 15.94
C ASN A 66 -13.89 2.93 16.81
N PRO A 67 -15.15 2.91 17.28
CA PRO A 67 -15.66 1.84 18.13
C PRO A 67 -15.53 0.43 17.53
N VAL A 68 -15.57 0.29 16.21
CA VAL A 68 -15.39 -1.00 15.53
C VAL A 68 -13.94 -1.48 15.65
N LEU A 69 -12.97 -0.57 15.52
CA LEU A 69 -11.56 -0.89 15.67
C LEU A 69 -11.22 -1.27 17.12
N ASP A 70 -11.77 -0.53 18.09
CA ASP A 70 -11.60 -0.84 19.50
C ASP A 70 -12.18 -2.23 19.85
N ALA A 71 -13.41 -2.51 19.42
CA ALA A 71 -14.07 -3.79 19.68
C ALA A 71 -13.33 -5.01 19.10
N LEU A 72 -12.60 -4.82 17.99
CA LEU A 72 -11.92 -5.90 17.27
C LEU A 72 -10.41 -5.92 17.52
N TRP A 73 -9.90 -5.01 18.34
CA TRP A 73 -8.46 -4.81 18.55
C TRP A 73 -7.74 -6.08 19.01
N GLU A 74 -8.20 -6.66 20.12
CA GLU A 74 -7.57 -7.85 20.70
C GLU A 74 -7.85 -9.12 19.88
N VAL A 75 -9.03 -9.20 19.25
CA VAL A 75 -9.51 -10.42 18.59
C VAL A 75 -8.85 -10.61 17.22
N GLU A 76 -8.74 -9.54 16.45
CA GLU A 76 -8.27 -9.57 15.07
C GLU A 76 -6.86 -8.97 14.97
N HIS A 77 -6.66 -7.73 15.42
CA HIS A 77 -5.42 -6.98 15.15
C HIS A 77 -4.21 -7.51 15.94
N VAL A 78 -4.34 -7.68 17.27
CA VAL A 78 -3.24 -8.19 18.11
C VAL A 78 -2.89 -9.62 17.72
N LYS A 79 -3.90 -10.48 17.58
CA LYS A 79 -3.73 -11.89 17.24
C LYS A 79 -3.05 -12.08 15.87
N GLU A 80 -3.47 -11.33 14.85
CA GLU A 80 -2.89 -11.41 13.51
C GLU A 80 -1.47 -10.88 13.48
N ARG A 81 -1.20 -9.76 14.17
CA ARG A 81 0.15 -9.21 14.32
C ARG A 81 1.08 -10.23 14.96
N GLU A 82 0.68 -10.85 16.06
CA GLU A 82 1.48 -11.90 16.70
C GLU A 82 1.67 -13.12 15.79
N ARG A 83 0.65 -13.51 15.02
CA ARG A 83 0.74 -14.62 14.06
C ARG A 83 1.84 -14.31 13.03
N MET A 84 1.84 -13.11 12.46
CA MET A 84 2.84 -12.68 11.49
C MET A 84 4.25 -12.62 12.08
N LEU A 85 4.40 -12.07 13.29
CA LEU A 85 5.69 -12.04 13.98
C LEU A 85 6.22 -13.45 14.27
N ARG A 86 5.35 -14.38 14.67
CA ARG A 86 5.70 -15.80 14.88
C ARG A 86 6.11 -16.48 13.58
N LEU A 87 5.45 -16.20 12.45
CA LEU A 87 5.83 -16.74 11.15
C LEU A 87 7.26 -16.30 10.78
N TRP A 88 7.59 -15.02 10.96
CA TRP A 88 8.93 -14.52 10.68
C TRP A 88 10.00 -15.08 11.62
N GLN A 89 9.65 -15.33 12.89
CA GLN A 89 10.55 -15.97 13.85
C GLN A 89 10.72 -17.48 13.59
N GLY A 90 9.65 -18.16 13.15
CA GLY A 90 9.63 -19.61 12.89
C GLY A 90 10.22 -20.01 11.54
N GLU A 91 10.26 -19.11 10.56
CA GLU A 91 10.96 -19.28 9.27
C GLU A 91 12.48 -19.03 9.37
N GLY A 92 13.01 -18.97 10.59
CA GLY A 92 14.38 -18.58 10.98
C GLY A 92 15.55 -19.44 10.48
N ASP A 93 15.45 -20.08 9.30
CA ASP A 93 16.57 -20.79 8.68
C ASP A 93 16.69 -20.58 7.15
N ARG A 94 15.86 -19.72 6.52
CA ARG A 94 15.93 -19.51 5.05
C ARG A 94 15.99 -18.07 4.55
N CYS A 95 15.76 -17.07 5.39
CA CYS A 95 15.90 -15.68 5.00
C CYS A 95 16.80 -14.97 6.00
N THR A 96 17.94 -14.48 5.51
CA THR A 96 18.76 -13.50 6.21
C THR A 96 17.83 -12.41 6.78
N PRO A 97 17.88 -12.09 8.08
CA PRO A 97 17.01 -11.08 8.66
C PRO A 97 17.17 -9.78 7.88
N ASN A 98 16.10 -9.26 7.28
CA ASN A 98 16.15 -7.94 6.67
C ASN A 98 16.26 -6.93 7.82
N PRO A 99 17.40 -6.24 8.00
CA PRO A 99 17.59 -5.34 9.14
C PRO A 99 16.63 -4.14 9.10
N ALA A 100 16.07 -3.82 7.93
CA ALA A 100 15.08 -2.77 7.79
C ALA A 100 13.68 -3.21 8.22
N LEU A 101 13.38 -4.52 8.34
CA LEU A 101 12.04 -4.97 8.76
C LEU A 101 11.77 -4.53 10.20
N ALA A 102 10.81 -3.62 10.38
CA ALA A 102 10.49 -3.01 11.66
C ALA A 102 9.44 -3.83 12.42
N GLY A 103 8.47 -4.40 11.71
CA GLY A 103 7.40 -5.17 12.33
C GLY A 103 6.23 -5.45 11.40
N ALA A 104 5.15 -5.95 12.00
CA ALA A 104 3.86 -6.13 11.36
C ALA A 104 2.90 -5.05 11.86
N PHE A 105 2.37 -4.24 10.95
CA PHE A 105 1.43 -3.18 11.23
C PHE A 105 0.00 -3.63 10.92
N PRO A 106 -0.95 -3.51 11.87
CA PRO A 106 -2.32 -3.93 11.64
C PRO A 106 -2.99 -3.12 10.52
N THR A 107 -3.79 -3.79 9.70
CA THR A 107 -4.51 -3.19 8.58
C THR A 107 -5.96 -3.66 8.57
N ALA A 108 -6.90 -2.73 8.40
CA ALA A 108 -8.33 -2.98 8.23
C ALA A 108 -8.79 -2.51 6.85
N PHE A 109 -9.67 -3.28 6.22
CA PHE A 109 -10.31 -2.96 4.94
C PHE A 109 -11.81 -2.93 5.13
N PHE A 110 -12.45 -1.78 4.99
CA PHE A 110 -13.90 -1.63 5.11
C PHE A 110 -14.53 -1.38 3.74
N VAL A 111 -15.48 -2.22 3.33
CA VAL A 111 -16.25 -1.98 2.09
C VAL A 111 -17.53 -1.26 2.43
N THR A 112 -17.62 0.00 2.02
CA THR A 112 -18.74 0.90 2.37
C THR A 112 -20.08 0.38 1.89
N ASP A 113 -20.11 -0.26 0.73
CA ASP A 113 -21.36 -0.63 0.05
C ASP A 113 -22.04 -1.86 0.67
N VAL A 114 -21.28 -2.69 1.37
CA VAL A 114 -21.78 -3.95 1.98
C VAL A 114 -21.55 -4.03 3.48
N GLY A 115 -20.95 -3.01 4.09
CA GLY A 115 -20.70 -2.96 5.53
C GLY A 115 -19.82 -4.10 6.05
N THR A 116 -18.94 -4.65 5.20
CA THR A 116 -18.06 -5.78 5.55
C THR A 116 -16.64 -5.30 5.76
N GLY A 117 -15.95 -5.89 6.73
CA GLY A 117 -14.55 -5.62 7.05
C GLY A 117 -13.66 -6.84 6.87
N TRP A 118 -12.41 -6.64 6.45
CA TRP A 118 -11.34 -7.63 6.56
C TRP A 118 -10.17 -7.05 7.32
N TYR A 119 -9.48 -7.91 8.07
CA TYR A 119 -8.37 -7.54 8.92
C TYR A 119 -7.13 -8.34 8.52
N GLY A 120 -5.98 -7.69 8.58
CA GLY A 120 -4.70 -8.27 8.20
C GLY A 120 -3.55 -7.50 8.82
N CYS A 121 -2.36 -7.74 8.31
CA CYS A 121 -1.17 -6.99 8.66
C CYS A 121 -0.32 -6.75 7.41
N CYS A 122 0.35 -5.59 7.39
CA CYS A 122 1.41 -5.29 6.45
C CYS A 122 2.77 -5.42 7.16
N ASP A 123 3.76 -5.97 6.47
CA ASP A 123 5.16 -5.78 6.80
C ASP A 123 5.54 -4.32 6.62
N VAL A 124 6.17 -3.76 7.65
CA VAL A 124 6.61 -2.36 7.66
C VAL A 124 8.10 -2.31 7.92
N TYR A 125 8.76 -1.37 7.24
CA TYR A 125 10.21 -1.27 7.22
C TYR A 125 10.61 0.12 7.71
N ARG A 126 11.71 0.18 8.47
CA ARG A 126 12.32 1.46 8.83
C ARG A 126 12.91 2.12 7.59
N PRO A 127 12.82 3.44 7.49
CA PRO A 127 13.56 4.19 6.50
C PRO A 127 15.06 3.91 6.64
N SER A 128 15.75 3.73 5.52
CA SER A 128 17.17 3.36 5.51
C SER A 128 18.11 4.55 5.70
N ARG A 129 17.65 5.77 5.38
CA ARG A 129 18.45 7.00 5.43
C ARG A 129 17.85 8.09 6.29
N HIS A 130 16.67 7.86 6.87
CA HIS A 130 16.02 8.80 7.77
C HIS A 130 16.22 8.41 9.25
N PRO A 131 16.52 9.36 10.15
CA PRO A 131 16.56 9.09 11.58
C PRO A 131 15.21 8.56 12.09
N ASP A 132 15.27 7.64 13.05
CA ASP A 132 14.10 7.07 13.69
C ASP A 132 13.22 8.18 14.29
N GLY A 133 11.95 8.22 13.89
CA GLY A 133 10.93 9.10 14.48
C GLY A 133 10.88 10.54 13.93
N ASP A 134 11.78 10.93 13.03
CA ASP A 134 11.66 12.22 12.35
C ASP A 134 10.59 12.14 11.23
N LEU A 135 9.82 13.22 11.07
CA LEU A 135 8.88 13.38 9.97
C LEU A 135 9.62 13.76 8.68
N PRO A 136 9.09 13.36 7.49
CA PRO A 136 9.65 13.78 6.22
C PRO A 136 9.65 15.30 6.07
N ASP A 137 10.71 15.82 5.45
CA ASP A 137 10.73 17.21 5.02
C ASP A 137 9.65 17.47 3.97
N GLU A 138 9.33 18.74 3.74
CA GLU A 138 8.24 19.12 2.85
C GLU A 138 8.40 18.55 1.42
N PRO A 139 9.59 18.61 0.77
CA PRO A 139 9.78 17.98 -0.55
C PRO A 139 9.51 16.47 -0.56
N THR A 140 9.97 15.74 0.46
CA THR A 140 9.74 14.30 0.59
C THR A 140 8.27 14.00 0.83
N ARG A 141 7.60 14.78 1.68
CA ARG A 141 6.17 14.67 1.96
C ARG A 141 5.35 14.83 0.68
N LEU A 142 5.65 15.83 -0.14
CA LEU A 142 4.98 16.02 -1.44
C LEU A 142 5.26 14.86 -2.41
N ALA A 143 6.48 14.32 -2.44
CA ALA A 143 6.80 13.15 -3.27
C ALA A 143 6.00 11.91 -2.82
N PHE A 144 5.77 11.76 -1.53
CA PHE A 144 4.92 10.70 -0.96
C PHE A 144 3.45 10.87 -1.32
N GLU A 145 2.91 12.08 -1.27
CA GLU A 145 1.53 12.36 -1.75
C GLU A 145 1.37 11.96 -3.22
N ASP A 146 2.36 12.31 -4.06
CA ASP A 146 2.35 11.91 -5.46
C ASP A 146 2.39 10.39 -5.63
N LEU A 147 3.20 9.70 -4.81
CA LEU A 147 3.32 8.25 -4.85
C LEU A 147 2.06 7.53 -4.37
N GLU A 148 1.43 8.00 -3.31
CA GLU A 148 0.15 7.50 -2.83
C GLU A 148 -0.93 7.66 -3.90
N MET A 149 -1.02 8.85 -4.51
CA MET A 149 -1.94 9.12 -5.62
C MET A 149 -1.71 8.15 -6.78
N MET A 150 -0.46 7.93 -7.19
CA MET A 150 -0.12 6.98 -8.25
C MET A 150 -0.53 5.54 -7.90
N CYS A 151 -0.30 5.11 -6.67
CA CYS A 151 -0.68 3.78 -6.17
C CYS A 151 -2.19 3.60 -6.16
N THR A 152 -2.92 4.57 -5.63
CA THR A 152 -4.39 4.59 -5.60
C THR A 152 -4.98 4.50 -6.99
N ARG A 153 -4.44 5.27 -7.95
CA ARG A 153 -4.88 5.25 -9.34
C ARG A 153 -4.57 3.95 -10.05
N ALA A 154 -3.42 3.34 -9.78
CA ALA A 154 -3.10 2.02 -10.33
C ALA A 154 -4.17 1.00 -9.93
N ILE A 155 -4.53 0.97 -8.63
CA ILE A 155 -5.60 0.10 -8.11
C ILE A 155 -6.93 0.39 -8.82
N HIS A 156 -7.35 1.66 -8.91
CA HIS A 156 -8.60 2.05 -9.58
C HIS A 156 -8.60 1.66 -11.06
N GLY A 157 -7.46 1.79 -11.73
CA GLY A 157 -7.23 1.41 -13.12
C GLY A 157 -7.09 -0.10 -13.33
N GLY A 158 -7.05 -0.90 -12.26
CA GLY A 158 -6.82 -2.34 -12.31
C GLY A 158 -5.41 -2.74 -12.73
N SER A 159 -4.45 -1.81 -12.61
CA SER A 159 -3.03 -2.07 -12.75
C SER A 159 -2.44 -2.42 -11.39
N ILE A 160 -1.51 -3.36 -11.40
CA ILE A 160 -0.84 -3.90 -10.22
C ILE A 160 0.62 -3.53 -10.31
N TYR A 161 1.15 -2.93 -9.25
CA TYR A 161 2.58 -2.73 -9.12
C TYR A 161 3.22 -3.97 -8.51
N GLU A 162 4.35 -4.36 -9.06
CA GLU A 162 5.15 -5.48 -8.62
C GLU A 162 6.49 -4.96 -8.13
N ALA A 163 6.89 -5.38 -6.92
CA ALA A 163 8.26 -5.19 -6.47
C ALA A 163 9.22 -5.76 -7.51
N SER A 164 10.25 -5.00 -7.88
CA SER A 164 11.28 -5.54 -8.77
C SER A 164 12.15 -6.53 -8.02
N GLU A 165 12.49 -7.63 -8.67
CA GLU A 165 13.54 -8.55 -8.22
C GLU A 165 14.94 -7.95 -8.43
N ASP A 166 15.06 -6.95 -9.33
CA ASP A 166 16.29 -6.22 -9.57
C ASP A 166 16.41 -5.04 -8.58
N PRO A 167 17.40 -5.05 -7.68
CA PRO A 167 17.60 -3.96 -6.72
C PRO A 167 17.97 -2.63 -7.39
N THR A 168 18.45 -2.65 -8.63
CA THR A 168 18.80 -1.45 -9.38
C THR A 168 17.59 -0.81 -10.08
N GLN A 169 16.51 -1.55 -10.28
CA GLN A 169 15.30 -1.05 -10.91
C GLN A 169 14.52 -0.19 -9.90
N VAL A 170 14.53 1.12 -10.09
CA VAL A 170 13.84 2.07 -9.21
C VAL A 170 12.31 1.96 -9.30
N ILE A 171 11.77 2.04 -10.52
CA ILE A 171 10.33 2.06 -10.77
C ILE A 171 9.80 0.63 -10.77
N PRO A 172 8.72 0.29 -10.03
CA PRO A 172 8.13 -1.03 -10.07
C PRO A 172 7.56 -1.36 -11.45
N THR A 173 7.43 -2.66 -11.73
CA THR A 173 6.77 -3.09 -12.96
C THR A 173 5.26 -2.99 -12.78
N ALA A 174 4.56 -2.46 -13.78
CA ALA A 174 3.09 -2.53 -13.83
C ALA A 174 2.63 -3.79 -14.59
N ALA A 175 1.57 -4.40 -14.08
CA ALA A 175 0.97 -5.59 -14.64
C ALA A 175 -0.56 -5.55 -14.59
N VAL A 176 -1.21 -6.23 -15.52
CA VAL A 176 -2.64 -6.53 -15.47
C VAL A 176 -2.81 -8.04 -15.47
N TYR A 177 -3.75 -8.51 -14.64
CA TYR A 177 -3.91 -9.92 -14.33
C TYR A 177 -5.35 -10.38 -14.44
N LEU A 178 -5.58 -11.54 -15.04
CA LEU A 178 -6.87 -12.22 -15.04
C LEU A 178 -6.89 -13.41 -14.07
N PRO A 179 -8.06 -13.74 -13.49
CA PRO A 179 -8.20 -14.96 -12.73
C PRO A 179 -7.99 -16.18 -13.63
N LEU A 180 -7.20 -17.14 -13.18
CA LEU A 180 -6.97 -18.43 -13.83
C LEU A 180 -7.06 -19.54 -12.78
N GLY A 181 -8.21 -20.22 -12.72
CA GLY A 181 -8.47 -21.22 -11.69
C GLY A 181 -8.41 -20.60 -10.30
N ASN A 182 -7.53 -21.12 -9.44
CA ASN A 182 -7.29 -20.61 -8.08
C ASN A 182 -6.17 -19.55 -8.02
N GLY A 183 -5.68 -19.09 -9.17
CA GLY A 183 -4.57 -18.15 -9.25
C GLY A 183 -4.81 -16.99 -10.21
N TRP A 184 -3.73 -16.30 -10.53
CA TRP A 184 -3.73 -15.12 -11.39
C TRP A 184 -2.77 -15.33 -12.56
N LYS A 185 -3.20 -14.93 -13.77
CA LYS A 185 -2.37 -14.94 -14.97
C LYS A 185 -2.11 -13.52 -15.43
N LYS A 186 -0.83 -13.14 -15.50
CA LYS A 186 -0.40 -11.87 -16.09
C LYS A 186 -0.75 -11.87 -17.58
N ILE A 187 -1.50 -10.87 -18.02
CA ILE A 187 -1.97 -10.74 -19.41
C ILE A 187 -1.36 -9.56 -20.16
N SER A 188 -0.87 -8.56 -19.44
CA SER A 188 -0.15 -7.43 -20.04
C SER A 188 0.77 -6.76 -19.02
N THR A 189 1.83 -6.15 -19.53
CA THR A 189 2.69 -5.18 -18.85
C THR A 189 2.46 -3.82 -19.47
N PRO A 190 1.39 -3.09 -19.07
CA PRO A 190 1.22 -1.74 -19.58
C PRO A 190 2.44 -0.90 -19.18
N GLU A 191 2.85 0.03 -20.03
CA GLU A 191 3.76 1.07 -19.57
C GLU A 191 3.10 1.77 -18.38
N MET A 192 3.82 1.89 -17.27
CA MET A 192 3.32 2.47 -16.02
C MET A 192 2.65 3.85 -16.24
N LEU A 193 3.15 4.60 -17.23
CA LEU A 193 2.69 5.93 -17.62
C LEU A 193 1.36 5.92 -18.39
N ALA A 194 1.10 4.89 -19.20
CA ALA A 194 0.05 4.91 -20.21
C ALA A 194 -1.39 4.86 -19.64
N ASN A 195 -1.57 4.35 -18.41
CA ASN A 195 -2.88 4.23 -17.77
C ASN A 195 -3.00 5.00 -16.44
N SER A 196 -1.90 5.17 -15.70
CA SER A 196 -1.90 5.78 -14.35
C SER A 196 -1.72 7.29 -14.36
N VAL A 197 -1.12 7.83 -15.43
CA VAL A 197 -0.63 9.22 -15.50
C VAL A 197 -1.11 9.96 -16.76
N THR A 198 -1.65 9.27 -17.76
CA THR A 198 -2.08 9.85 -19.05
C THR A 198 -3.20 10.87 -18.92
N HIS A 199 -4.18 10.64 -18.03
CA HIS A 199 -5.25 11.62 -17.80
C HIS A 199 -4.69 12.92 -17.21
N ASP A 200 -3.67 12.81 -16.35
CA ASP A 200 -3.06 13.95 -15.67
C ASP A 200 -1.98 14.64 -16.48
N ARG A 201 -1.19 13.95 -17.31
CA ARG A 201 -0.28 14.63 -18.25
C ARG A 201 -1.04 15.44 -19.30
N ALA A 202 -2.31 15.11 -19.55
CA ALA A 202 -3.17 15.91 -20.40
C ALA A 202 -3.62 17.23 -19.74
N ILE A 203 -3.72 17.27 -18.40
CA ILE A 203 -4.21 18.42 -17.61
C ILE A 203 -3.04 19.22 -17.02
N HIS A 204 -2.00 18.53 -16.55
CA HIS A 204 -0.76 19.02 -15.97
C HIS A 204 0.44 18.33 -16.64
N PRO A 205 0.85 18.75 -17.85
CA PRO A 205 1.92 18.11 -18.61
C PRO A 205 3.27 18.03 -17.89
N ASN A 206 3.48 18.88 -16.88
CA ASN A 206 4.79 19.24 -16.35
C ASN A 206 5.00 19.12 -14.83
N SER A 207 4.10 18.54 -14.02
CA SER A 207 4.45 18.36 -12.60
C SER A 207 3.44 17.51 -11.82
N TYR A 208 3.95 16.43 -11.23
CA TYR A 208 3.53 15.93 -9.93
C TYR A 208 3.60 17.06 -8.88
N VAL A 209 2.86 17.00 -7.78
CA VAL A 209 2.79 18.10 -6.77
C VAL A 209 4.19 18.43 -6.24
N SER A 210 5.05 17.43 -6.08
CA SER A 210 6.46 17.57 -5.71
C SER A 210 7.35 18.25 -6.74
N GLY A 211 6.89 18.39 -7.99
CA GLY A 211 7.71 18.84 -9.12
C GLY A 211 8.77 17.84 -9.58
N LEU A 212 8.83 16.64 -8.98
CA LEU A 212 9.81 15.61 -9.31
C LEU A 212 9.33 14.75 -10.50
N PRO A 213 10.24 14.23 -11.34
CA PRO A 213 9.89 13.19 -12.30
C PRO A 213 9.59 11.86 -11.60
N LEU A 214 8.88 10.96 -12.31
CA LEU A 214 8.42 9.67 -11.79
C LEU A 214 9.55 8.84 -11.16
N GLU A 215 10.70 8.76 -11.84
CA GLU A 215 11.89 8.05 -11.38
C GLU A 215 12.34 8.60 -10.02
N LYS A 216 12.38 9.92 -9.86
CA LYS A 216 12.82 10.55 -8.62
C LYS A 216 11.83 10.36 -7.48
N ILE A 217 10.53 10.33 -7.74
CA ILE A 217 9.54 10.01 -6.70
C ILE A 217 9.77 8.60 -6.13
N TRP A 218 9.99 7.61 -6.99
CA TRP A 218 10.30 6.25 -6.56
C TRP A 218 11.69 6.13 -5.93
N GLU A 219 12.68 6.89 -6.40
CA GLU A 219 14.00 6.97 -5.74
C GLU A 219 13.87 7.53 -4.33
N VAL A 220 13.09 8.59 -4.13
CA VAL A 220 12.84 9.17 -2.80
C VAL A 220 12.26 8.10 -1.89
N TYR A 221 11.20 7.40 -2.29
CA TYR A 221 10.61 6.33 -1.48
C TYR A 221 11.56 5.16 -1.18
N LYS A 222 12.34 4.70 -2.16
CA LYS A 222 13.28 3.59 -1.96
C LYS A 222 14.48 3.94 -1.09
N ASN A 223 14.90 5.21 -1.14
CA ASN A 223 16.06 5.69 -0.40
C ASN A 223 15.67 6.38 0.91
N TRP A 224 14.37 6.55 1.19
CA TRP A 224 13.90 7.00 2.50
C TRP A 224 14.24 5.92 3.52
#